data_AF-A0A357N2D2-F1
#
_entry.id   AF-A0A357N2D2-F1
#
_cell.length_a   1.000
_cell.length_b   1.000
_cell.length_c   1.000
_cell.angle_alpha   90.00
_cell.angle_beta   90.00
_cell.angle_gamma   90.00
#
_symmetry.space_group_name_H-M   'P 1'
#
loop_
_entity.id
_entity.type
_entity.pdbx_description
1 polymer ?
#
loop_
_entity_poly.entity_id
_entity_poly.type
_entity_poly.pdbx_seq_one_letter_code
_entity_poly.pdbx_strand_id
1 'polypeptide(L)'
;FNPEFTGRENVFLNGRLLGLETAEIESRFDDICAFADIGAYIDEPTKTYSSGMFVRLAFSVATSVDADILVVDEALAVGDARFQARCMKRIRAIQDDGASVLFVSHDVAAVRTLCQRALWLERGGMKELGPVLQVSSRYMESIFQDDPEALHPSVGVDAHDEEGTSAGGDAGVQDTAAPDAPTVHKEKPLAHWGQQIGLIRAVTLAAGDQRDCELLEWGQRCRIGIRVLLPPDYAPESFRVAFSIKDLRGHDIVVSSTDDSSTTPPAHWSAGAEVEIEFAFENGLVEGKYFLVAAVEKRTGPVVEYYEYIEGVRYFSVISPVRHFGIYQPKIEHVFKELPRV
;
A
#
# COMPACT_ATOMS: atom_id res chain seq x y z
N PHE A 1 28.19 -9.82 -19.77
CA PHE A 1 27.95 -11.19 -20.26
C PHE A 1 28.24 -11.28 -21.75
N ASN A 2 28.82 -12.40 -22.19
CA ASN A 2 29.05 -12.73 -23.59
C ASN A 2 28.04 -13.83 -24.03
N PRO A 3 27.15 -13.56 -25.01
CA PRO A 3 26.13 -14.51 -25.48
C PRO A 3 26.69 -15.83 -26.03
N GLU A 4 27.90 -15.80 -26.58
CA GLU A 4 28.55 -16.97 -27.18
C GLU A 4 29.18 -17.89 -26.13
N PHE A 5 29.38 -17.40 -24.92
CA PHE A 5 29.95 -18.17 -23.82
C PHE A 5 28.86 -18.93 -23.07
N THR A 6 29.23 -20.08 -22.53
CA THR A 6 28.41 -20.85 -21.60
C THR A 6 28.08 -20.04 -20.34
N GLY A 7 27.08 -20.47 -19.58
CA GLY A 7 26.80 -19.90 -18.26
C GLY A 7 28.02 -19.95 -17.36
N ARG A 8 28.71 -21.09 -17.31
CA ARG A 8 29.96 -21.29 -16.56
C ARG A 8 31.03 -20.28 -16.96
N GLU A 9 31.36 -20.17 -18.24
CA GLU A 9 32.35 -19.21 -18.71
C GLU A 9 31.97 -17.77 -18.37
N ASN A 10 30.67 -17.44 -18.43
CA ASN A 10 30.18 -16.14 -18.01
C ASN A 10 30.31 -15.92 -16.49
N VAL A 11 30.11 -16.94 -15.64
CA VAL A 11 30.35 -16.83 -14.19
C VAL A 11 31.80 -16.44 -13.94
N PHE A 12 32.74 -17.14 -14.57
CA PHE A 12 34.17 -16.83 -14.42
C PHE A 12 34.53 -15.46 -15.00
N LEU A 13 34.03 -15.11 -16.18
CA LEU A 13 34.27 -13.82 -16.80
C LEU A 13 33.77 -12.66 -15.92
N ASN A 14 32.51 -12.71 -15.47
CA ASN A 14 31.93 -11.63 -14.67
C ASN A 14 32.52 -11.61 -13.26
N GLY A 15 32.78 -12.76 -12.64
CA GLY A 15 33.44 -12.82 -11.32
C GLY A 15 34.81 -12.12 -11.35
N ARG A 16 35.61 -12.36 -12.40
CA ARG A 16 36.89 -11.67 -12.59
C ARG A 16 36.74 -10.18 -12.86
N LEU A 17 35.72 -9.77 -13.64
CA LEU A 17 35.42 -8.35 -13.86
C LEU A 17 35.02 -7.64 -12.57
N LEU A 18 34.39 -8.36 -11.63
CA LEU A 18 34.03 -7.87 -10.31
C LEU A 18 35.18 -7.95 -9.30
N GLY A 19 36.38 -8.38 -9.72
CA GLY A 19 37.59 -8.36 -8.89
C GLY A 19 37.87 -9.65 -8.11
N LEU A 20 37.13 -10.74 -8.36
CA LEU A 20 37.43 -12.03 -7.73
C LEU A 20 38.58 -12.77 -8.43
N GLU A 21 39.40 -13.45 -7.64
CA GLU A 21 40.37 -14.42 -8.10
C GLU A 21 39.69 -15.72 -8.54
N THR A 22 40.33 -16.48 -9.44
CA THR A 22 39.76 -17.74 -9.97
C THR A 22 39.39 -18.72 -8.84
N ALA A 23 40.24 -18.85 -7.82
CA ALA A 23 39.99 -19.73 -6.69
C ALA A 23 38.77 -19.30 -5.85
N GLU A 24 38.52 -18.00 -5.74
CA GLU A 24 37.35 -17.47 -5.04
C GLU A 24 36.08 -17.77 -5.83
N ILE A 25 36.12 -17.59 -7.16
CA ILE A 25 35.01 -17.94 -8.04
C ILE A 25 34.70 -19.43 -7.96
N GLU A 26 35.71 -20.30 -8.00
CA GLU A 26 35.56 -21.75 -7.86
C GLU A 26 34.90 -22.11 -6.52
N SER A 27 35.33 -21.49 -5.42
CA SER A 27 34.74 -21.74 -4.09
C SER A 27 33.28 -21.32 -3.96
N ARG A 28 32.84 -20.34 -4.78
CA ARG A 28 31.47 -19.79 -4.80
C ARG A 28 30.61 -20.37 -5.91
N PHE A 29 31.19 -21.13 -6.83
CA PHE A 29 30.53 -21.57 -8.06
C PHE A 29 29.26 -22.38 -7.77
N ASP A 30 29.33 -23.32 -6.83
CA ASP A 30 28.18 -24.15 -6.47
C ASP A 30 27.03 -23.34 -5.85
N ASP A 31 27.34 -22.33 -5.03
CA ASP A 31 26.33 -21.41 -4.48
C ASP A 31 25.70 -20.53 -5.57
N ILE A 32 26.51 -20.04 -6.52
CA ILE A 32 26.03 -19.28 -7.67
C ILE A 32 25.07 -20.13 -8.51
N CYS A 33 25.44 -21.38 -8.81
CA CYS A 33 24.60 -22.30 -9.57
C CYS A 33 23.32 -22.67 -8.82
N ALA A 34 23.41 -22.94 -7.52
CA ALA A 34 22.25 -23.25 -6.67
C ALA A 34 21.31 -22.04 -6.55
N PHE A 35 21.86 -20.82 -6.49
CA PHE A 35 21.06 -19.60 -6.48
C PHE A 35 20.34 -19.39 -7.82
N ALA A 36 21.09 -19.46 -8.93
CA ALA A 36 20.56 -19.28 -10.27
C ALA A 36 19.49 -20.31 -10.61
N ASP A 37 19.68 -21.57 -10.20
CA ASP A 37 18.72 -22.67 -10.38
C ASP A 37 18.23 -22.77 -11.84
N ILE A 38 19.23 -22.84 -12.74
CA ILE A 38 19.09 -23.04 -14.19
C ILE A 38 19.48 -24.47 -14.63
N GLY A 39 19.87 -25.33 -13.69
CA GLY A 39 20.20 -26.74 -13.94
C GLY A 39 21.33 -26.94 -14.96
N ALA A 40 21.15 -27.91 -15.86
CA ALA A 40 22.15 -28.29 -16.86
C ALA A 40 22.46 -27.19 -17.89
N TYR A 41 21.61 -26.15 -18.00
CA TYR A 41 21.86 -25.03 -18.92
C TYR A 41 23.12 -24.24 -18.57
N ILE A 42 23.70 -24.40 -17.37
CA ILE A 42 24.95 -23.73 -17.00
C ILE A 42 26.09 -24.01 -17.98
N ASP A 43 26.10 -25.18 -18.63
CA ASP A 43 27.11 -25.58 -19.61
C ASP A 43 26.67 -25.31 -21.07
N GLU A 44 25.53 -24.65 -21.27
CA GLU A 44 25.02 -24.20 -22.58
C GLU A 44 25.32 -22.71 -22.83
N PRO A 45 25.52 -22.28 -24.09
CA PRO A 45 25.73 -20.87 -24.44
C PRO A 45 24.58 -19.97 -23.99
N THR A 46 24.88 -18.82 -23.38
CA THR A 46 23.87 -17.92 -22.80
C THR A 46 22.89 -17.33 -23.81
N LYS A 47 23.23 -17.29 -25.11
CA LYS A 47 22.29 -16.94 -26.18
C LYS A 47 21.09 -17.89 -26.30
N THR A 48 21.17 -19.09 -25.73
CA THR A 48 20.08 -20.07 -25.70
C THR A 48 19.15 -19.88 -24.49
N TYR A 49 19.50 -18.99 -23.57
CA TYR A 49 18.76 -18.81 -22.33
C TYR A 49 17.47 -18.02 -22.57
N SER A 50 16.45 -18.34 -21.78
CA SER A 50 15.35 -17.41 -21.59
C SER A 50 15.85 -16.14 -20.88
N SER A 51 15.13 -15.03 -21.04
CA SER A 51 15.40 -13.79 -20.31
C SER A 51 15.45 -14.01 -18.79
N GLY A 52 14.56 -14.85 -18.26
CA GLY A 52 14.55 -15.23 -16.85
C GLY A 52 15.83 -15.96 -16.43
N MET A 53 16.24 -17.00 -17.15
CA MET A 53 17.49 -17.74 -16.83
C MET A 53 18.71 -16.83 -16.85
N PHE A 54 18.77 -15.93 -17.84
CA PHE A 54 19.87 -14.96 -17.95
C PHE A 54 19.93 -14.04 -16.73
N VAL A 55 18.82 -13.42 -16.34
CA VAL A 55 18.78 -12.54 -15.16
C VAL A 55 19.09 -13.31 -13.88
N ARG A 56 18.58 -14.54 -13.75
CA ARG A 56 18.86 -15.39 -12.58
C ARG A 56 20.36 -15.63 -12.42
N LEU A 57 21.05 -15.98 -13.50
CA LEU A 57 22.51 -16.17 -13.47
C LEU A 57 23.25 -14.86 -13.20
N ALA A 58 22.87 -13.77 -13.89
CA ALA A 58 23.49 -12.46 -13.70
C ALA A 58 23.39 -11.97 -12.25
N PHE A 59 22.20 -12.07 -11.65
CA PHE A 59 21.98 -11.71 -10.26
C PHE A 59 22.76 -12.60 -9.30
N SER A 60 22.83 -13.91 -9.57
CA SER A 60 23.58 -14.85 -8.74
C SER A 60 25.06 -14.52 -8.67
N VAL A 61 25.65 -14.13 -9.81
CA VAL A 61 27.06 -13.70 -9.87
C VAL A 61 27.25 -12.32 -9.22
N ALA A 62 26.34 -11.37 -9.49
CA ALA A 62 26.45 -10.02 -8.94
C ALA A 62 26.28 -9.96 -7.41
N THR A 63 25.60 -10.94 -6.82
CA THR A 63 25.36 -11.02 -5.35
C THR A 63 26.24 -12.05 -4.64
N SER A 64 27.16 -12.70 -5.36
CA SER A 64 28.16 -13.60 -4.77
C SER A 64 29.46 -12.89 -4.42
N VAL A 65 29.58 -11.59 -4.70
CA VAL A 65 30.75 -10.77 -4.33
C VAL A 65 30.54 -10.10 -2.98
N ASP A 66 31.63 -9.89 -2.24
CA ASP A 66 31.60 -9.19 -0.95
C ASP A 66 31.69 -7.68 -1.23
N ALA A 67 30.54 -7.05 -1.46
CA ALA A 67 30.46 -5.64 -1.80
C ALA A 67 30.23 -4.76 -0.57
N ASP A 68 30.98 -3.67 -0.44
CA ASP A 68 30.68 -2.61 0.55
C ASP A 68 29.39 -1.85 0.18
N ILE A 69 29.15 -1.68 -1.13
CA ILE A 69 27.99 -1.01 -1.70
C ILE A 69 27.40 -1.86 -2.83
N LEU A 70 26.16 -2.28 -2.67
CA LEU A 70 25.39 -2.98 -3.70
C LEU A 70 24.38 -2.04 -4.34
N VAL A 71 24.48 -1.83 -5.65
CA VAL A 71 23.50 -1.06 -6.43
C VAL A 71 22.60 -2.03 -7.18
N VAL A 72 21.29 -1.89 -6.99
CA VAL A 72 20.27 -2.72 -7.63
C VAL A 72 19.29 -1.79 -8.35
N ASP A 73 19.36 -1.80 -9.67
CA ASP A 73 18.55 -0.95 -10.54
C ASP A 73 17.53 -1.78 -11.33
N GLU A 74 16.25 -1.73 -10.91
CA GLU A 74 15.10 -2.45 -11.48
C GLU A 74 15.27 -3.96 -11.74
N ALA A 75 16.37 -4.55 -11.31
CA ALA A 75 16.75 -5.92 -11.63
C ALA A 75 15.88 -6.97 -10.93
N LEU A 76 15.12 -6.58 -9.91
CA LEU A 76 14.20 -7.46 -9.19
C LEU A 76 12.87 -7.67 -9.94
N ALA A 77 12.54 -6.84 -10.93
CA ALA A 77 11.29 -6.98 -11.68
C ALA A 77 11.32 -8.16 -12.68
N VAL A 78 12.49 -8.77 -12.93
CA VAL A 78 12.65 -9.84 -13.91
C VAL A 78 12.86 -11.19 -13.22
N GLY A 79 11.86 -12.07 -13.34
CA GLY A 79 11.84 -13.40 -12.73
C GLY A 79 10.45 -13.77 -12.23
N ASP A 80 10.27 -15.01 -11.79
CA ASP A 80 9.05 -15.42 -11.10
C ASP A 80 9.04 -14.94 -9.63
N ALA A 81 7.85 -14.89 -9.02
CA ALA A 81 7.67 -14.43 -7.64
C ALA A 81 8.51 -15.22 -6.61
N ARG A 82 8.79 -16.50 -6.88
CA ARG A 82 9.62 -17.33 -5.99
C ARG A 82 11.08 -16.89 -6.08
N PHE A 83 11.59 -16.61 -7.28
CA PHE A 83 12.94 -16.09 -7.46
C PHE A 83 13.08 -14.68 -6.88
N GLN A 84 12.10 -13.81 -7.08
CA GLN A 84 12.07 -12.47 -6.46
C GLN A 84 12.20 -12.56 -4.94
N ALA A 85 11.43 -13.44 -4.28
CA ALA A 85 11.55 -13.65 -2.83
C ALA A 85 12.95 -14.11 -2.40
N ARG A 86 13.63 -14.94 -3.21
CA ARG A 86 15.02 -15.35 -2.96
C ARG A 86 15.99 -14.19 -3.11
N CYS A 87 15.83 -13.34 -4.13
CA CYS A 87 16.63 -12.14 -4.32
C CYS A 87 16.49 -11.17 -3.15
N MET A 88 15.26 -10.91 -2.69
CA MET A 88 14.98 -10.07 -1.52
C MET A 88 15.68 -10.61 -0.26
N LYS A 89 15.65 -11.94 -0.06
CA LYS A 89 16.34 -12.57 1.07
C LYS A 89 17.86 -12.43 0.98
N ARG A 90 18.45 -12.61 -0.21
CA ARG A 90 19.90 -12.43 -0.44
C ARG A 90 20.34 -10.99 -0.20
N ILE A 91 19.58 -10.01 -0.70
CA ILE A 91 19.87 -8.58 -0.48
C ILE A 91 19.84 -8.25 1.01
N ARG A 92 18.85 -8.75 1.76
CA ARG A 92 18.79 -8.55 3.21
C ARG A 92 19.99 -9.16 3.93
N ALA A 93 20.41 -10.36 3.56
CA ALA A 93 21.60 -10.96 4.15
C ALA A 93 22.85 -10.08 3.91
N ILE A 94 23.01 -9.55 2.69
CA ILE A 94 24.09 -8.62 2.36
C ILE A 94 24.01 -7.33 3.21
N GLN A 95 22.81 -6.80 3.44
CA GLN A 95 22.61 -5.65 4.35
C GLN A 95 22.96 -5.99 5.80
N ASP A 96 22.53 -7.16 6.29
CA ASP A 96 22.77 -7.64 7.65
C ASP A 96 24.27 -7.88 7.91
N ASP A 97 25.02 -8.25 6.87
CA ASP A 97 26.48 -8.39 6.89
C ASP A 97 27.23 -7.04 6.85
N GLY A 98 26.50 -5.91 6.78
CA GLY A 98 27.02 -4.55 6.92
C GLY A 98 27.17 -3.76 5.63
N ALA A 99 26.81 -4.33 4.48
CA ALA A 99 26.88 -3.63 3.20
C ALA A 99 25.77 -2.58 3.06
N SER A 100 26.07 -1.47 2.37
CA SER A 100 25.07 -0.47 2.00
C SER A 100 24.38 -0.87 0.69
N VAL A 101 23.04 -0.84 0.66
CA VAL A 101 22.28 -1.14 -0.55
C VAL A 101 21.63 0.13 -1.10
N LEU A 102 21.93 0.47 -2.35
CA LEU A 102 21.19 1.46 -3.13
C LEU A 102 20.21 0.73 -4.03
N PHE A 103 18.92 0.82 -3.69
CA PHE A 103 17.84 0.14 -4.39
C PHE A 103 17.00 1.14 -5.19
N VAL A 104 16.86 0.91 -6.49
CA VAL A 104 16.05 1.71 -7.41
C VAL A 104 14.91 0.84 -7.95
N SER A 105 13.67 1.29 -7.74
CA SER A 105 12.48 0.57 -8.18
C SER A 105 11.27 1.49 -8.24
N HIS A 106 10.34 1.18 -9.14
CA HIS A 106 8.99 1.74 -9.17
C HIS A 106 8.01 0.99 -8.25
N ASP A 107 8.38 -0.19 -7.73
CA ASP A 107 7.58 -0.93 -6.75
C ASP A 107 7.80 -0.36 -5.34
N VAL A 108 6.86 0.48 -4.91
CA VAL A 108 6.89 1.14 -3.60
C VAL A 108 6.83 0.13 -2.44
N ALA A 109 6.16 -1.01 -2.61
CA ALA A 109 6.10 -2.04 -1.56
C ALA A 109 7.48 -2.68 -1.36
N ALA A 110 8.21 -2.98 -2.44
CA ALA A 110 9.58 -3.47 -2.37
C ALA A 110 10.52 -2.43 -1.72
N VAL A 111 10.40 -1.15 -2.10
CA VAL A 111 11.19 -0.05 -1.51
C VAL A 111 10.95 0.04 0.00
N ARG A 112 9.69 0.06 0.45
CA ARG A 112 9.32 0.08 1.87
C ARG A 112 9.81 -1.16 2.65
N THR A 113 9.93 -2.29 1.96
CA THR A 113 10.33 -3.58 2.55
C THR A 113 11.85 -3.73 2.71
N LEU A 114 12.65 -3.05 1.89
CA LEU A 114 14.12 -3.17 1.86
C LEU A 114 14.87 -1.96 2.43
N CYS A 115 14.30 -0.76 2.29
CA CYS A 115 15.03 0.48 2.54
C CYS A 115 14.63 1.09 3.88
N GLN A 116 15.56 1.74 4.57
CA GLN A 116 15.26 2.54 5.76
C GLN A 116 15.01 4.01 5.39
N ARG A 117 15.61 4.47 4.28
CA ARG A 117 15.50 5.82 3.73
C ARG A 117 15.21 5.74 2.23
N ALA A 118 14.56 6.76 1.69
CA ALA A 118 14.32 6.87 0.25
C ALA A 118 14.68 8.27 -0.27
N LEU A 119 15.14 8.29 -1.53
CA LEU A 119 15.42 9.47 -2.32
C LEU A 119 14.40 9.52 -3.46
N TRP A 120 13.57 10.55 -3.48
CA TRP A 120 12.68 10.83 -4.60
C TRP A 120 13.35 11.84 -5.54
N LEU A 121 13.52 11.41 -6.79
CA LEU A 121 14.01 12.25 -7.88
C LEU A 121 12.84 12.71 -8.77
N GLU A 122 12.88 13.97 -9.19
CA GLU A 122 11.93 14.53 -10.15
C GLU A 122 12.69 15.42 -11.15
N ARG A 123 12.52 15.17 -12.45
CA ARG A 123 13.14 15.94 -13.55
C ARG A 123 14.65 16.13 -13.39
N GLY A 124 15.34 15.09 -12.89
CA GLY A 124 16.79 15.10 -12.65
C GLY A 124 17.24 15.82 -11.38
N GLY A 125 16.30 16.38 -10.59
CA GLY A 125 16.57 16.99 -9.29
C GLY A 125 16.15 16.08 -8.14
N MET A 126 16.81 16.24 -6.99
CA MET A 126 16.34 15.66 -5.73
C MET A 126 15.13 16.44 -5.23
N LYS A 127 13.97 15.80 -5.22
CA LYS A 127 12.73 16.38 -4.68
C LYS A 127 12.64 16.17 -3.17
N GLU A 128 12.93 14.96 -2.70
CA GLU A 128 12.89 14.66 -1.27
C GLU A 128 13.87 13.54 -0.88
N LEU A 129 14.44 13.63 0.32
CA LEU A 129 15.27 12.60 0.93
C LEU A 129 14.90 12.48 2.41
N GLY A 130 14.56 11.27 2.86
CA GLY A 130 14.05 11.08 4.22
C GLY A 130 13.77 9.62 4.58
N PRO A 131 13.09 9.36 5.70
CA PRO A 131 12.58 8.04 6.05
C PRO A 131 11.72 7.44 4.93
N VAL A 132 11.90 6.15 4.64
CA VAL A 132 11.28 5.49 3.48
C VAL A 132 9.76 5.68 3.42
N LEU A 133 9.06 5.58 4.56
CA LEU A 133 7.60 5.66 4.63
C LEU A 133 7.11 7.06 4.24
N GLN A 134 7.75 8.10 4.76
CA GLN A 134 7.38 9.49 4.47
C GLN A 134 7.55 9.83 2.99
N VAL A 135 8.74 9.52 2.43
CA VAL A 135 9.07 9.86 1.04
C VAL A 135 8.22 9.04 0.07
N SER A 136 8.04 7.74 0.33
CA SER A 136 7.21 6.89 -0.54
C SER A 136 5.74 7.30 -0.55
N SER A 137 5.18 7.75 0.57
CA SER A 137 3.80 8.24 0.61
C SER A 137 3.61 9.51 -0.23
N ARG A 138 4.56 10.46 -0.18
CA ARG A 138 4.52 11.68 -1.03
C ARG A 138 4.79 11.41 -2.51
N TYR A 139 5.66 10.44 -2.81
CA TYR A 139 5.86 9.99 -4.18
C TYR A 139 4.57 9.41 -4.77
N MET A 140 3.88 8.53 -4.02
CA MET A 140 2.59 7.98 -4.46
C MET A 140 1.56 9.08 -4.67
N GLU A 141 1.49 10.08 -3.78
CA GLU A 141 0.63 11.24 -3.95
C GLU A 141 0.88 11.94 -5.30
N SER A 142 2.14 12.22 -5.65
CA SER A 142 2.45 12.90 -6.92
C SER A 142 2.05 12.11 -8.17
N ILE A 143 2.14 10.78 -8.14
CA ILE A 143 1.73 9.94 -9.28
C ILE A 143 0.23 10.11 -9.55
N PHE A 144 -0.58 10.13 -8.50
CA PHE A 144 -2.02 10.30 -8.63
C PHE A 144 -2.45 11.73 -8.99
N GLN A 145 -1.58 12.72 -8.77
CA GLN A 145 -1.84 14.12 -9.17
C GLN A 145 -1.55 14.35 -10.67
N ASP A 146 -0.67 13.55 -11.29
CA ASP A 146 -0.22 13.73 -12.68
C ASP A 146 -1.02 12.90 -13.71
N ASP A 147 -1.99 12.07 -13.30
CA ASP A 147 -2.76 11.19 -14.20
C ASP A 147 -4.29 11.43 -14.14
N PRO A 148 -4.85 12.32 -14.99
CA PRO A 148 -6.29 12.52 -15.11
C PRO A 148 -7.05 11.36 -15.80
N GLU A 149 -6.35 10.40 -16.43
CA GLU A 149 -6.99 9.34 -17.24
C GLU A 149 -7.18 8.00 -16.49
N ALA A 150 -6.50 7.79 -15.36
CA ALA A 150 -6.63 6.56 -14.56
C ALA A 150 -7.95 6.44 -13.77
N LEU A 151 -8.82 7.46 -13.79
CA LEU A 151 -10.03 7.56 -12.97
C LEU A 151 -11.34 7.11 -13.65
N HIS A 152 -11.29 6.54 -14.86
CA HIS A 152 -12.51 6.15 -15.59
C HIS A 152 -12.57 4.65 -15.95
N PRO A 153 -13.31 3.82 -15.20
CA PRO A 153 -14.14 2.80 -15.82
C PRO A 153 -15.39 3.49 -16.36
N SER A 154 -15.46 3.65 -17.68
CA SER A 154 -16.64 4.10 -18.39
C SER A 154 -17.82 3.17 -18.12
N VAL A 155 -18.80 3.64 -17.37
CA VAL A 155 -20.16 3.08 -17.38
C VAL A 155 -21.09 4.19 -17.85
N GLY A 156 -21.42 4.15 -19.14
CA GLY A 156 -22.53 4.91 -19.67
C GLY A 156 -23.83 4.28 -19.20
N VAL A 157 -24.72 5.08 -18.60
CA VAL A 157 -26.15 4.82 -18.61
C VAL A 157 -26.87 6.16 -18.75
N ASP A 158 -27.76 6.15 -19.72
CA ASP A 158 -28.59 7.24 -20.19
C ASP A 158 -29.46 7.90 -19.11
N ALA A 159 -29.71 9.18 -19.36
CA ALA A 159 -30.69 10.00 -18.68
C ALA A 159 -32.11 9.45 -18.85
N HIS A 160 -32.88 9.45 -17.76
CA HIS A 160 -34.32 9.69 -17.82
C HIS A 160 -34.78 10.45 -16.59
N ASP A 161 -35.52 11.52 -16.88
CA ASP A 161 -36.27 12.38 -15.99
C ASP A 161 -37.24 11.60 -15.09
N GLU A 162 -37.52 12.11 -13.89
CA GLU A 162 -38.88 12.50 -13.50
C GLU A 162 -38.91 13.31 -12.20
N GLU A 163 -39.70 14.39 -12.27
CA GLU A 163 -40.01 15.37 -11.23
C GLU A 163 -40.94 14.79 -10.14
N GLY A 164 -40.81 15.29 -8.90
CA GLY A 164 -41.66 14.84 -7.79
C GLY A 164 -41.57 15.71 -6.52
N THR A 165 -42.07 16.93 -6.63
CA THR A 165 -42.42 17.99 -5.66
C THR A 165 -42.77 17.57 -4.20
N SER A 166 -42.11 18.25 -3.22
CA SER A 166 -42.56 18.87 -1.94
C SER A 166 -43.43 18.06 -0.92
N ALA A 167 -43.53 18.33 0.40
CA ALA A 167 -43.18 19.41 1.32
C ALA A 167 -43.33 18.96 2.80
N GLY A 168 -42.67 19.67 3.74
CA GLY A 168 -43.09 19.89 5.15
C GLY A 168 -42.67 18.81 6.16
N GLY A 169 -41.79 19.07 7.13
CA GLY A 169 -41.91 19.98 8.29
C GLY A 169 -42.29 19.12 9.53
N ASP A 170 -41.79 19.25 10.76
CA ASP A 170 -41.01 20.25 11.48
C ASP A 170 -40.55 19.60 12.82
N ALA A 171 -39.46 20.14 13.38
CA ALA A 171 -39.01 20.20 14.78
C ALA A 171 -39.11 19.03 15.78
N GLY A 172 -37.98 18.77 16.45
CA GLY A 172 -37.92 18.06 17.73
C GLY A 172 -36.51 17.96 18.34
N VAL A 173 -35.90 19.10 18.70
CA VAL A 173 -34.65 19.14 19.48
C VAL A 173 -34.97 18.86 20.95
N GLN A 174 -34.32 17.85 21.53
CA GLN A 174 -34.02 17.83 22.97
C GLN A 174 -32.58 17.37 23.21
N ASP A 175 -31.86 18.30 23.83
CA ASP A 175 -30.48 18.29 24.29
C ASP A 175 -30.40 17.55 25.63
N THR A 176 -29.53 16.53 25.75
CA THR A 176 -29.04 16.07 27.05
C THR A 176 -27.55 15.71 26.95
N ALA A 177 -26.80 16.30 27.88
CA ALA A 177 -25.36 16.35 27.99
C ALA A 177 -24.61 15.00 28.09
N ALA A 178 -23.36 15.07 27.63
CA ALA A 178 -22.26 14.09 27.61
C ALA A 178 -22.10 13.19 28.86
N PRO A 179 -21.50 11.98 28.71
CA PRO A 179 -20.03 11.89 28.77
C PRO A 179 -19.43 10.80 27.87
N ASP A 180 -18.28 11.08 27.24
CA ASP A 180 -17.15 10.15 27.04
C ASP A 180 -16.17 10.76 26.04
N ALA A 181 -15.08 11.31 26.56
CA ALA A 181 -13.97 11.80 25.76
C ALA A 181 -13.21 10.60 25.15
N PRO A 182 -13.08 10.49 23.82
CA PRO A 182 -12.23 9.45 23.22
C PRO A 182 -10.77 9.76 23.48
N THR A 183 -10.05 8.73 23.91
CA THR A 183 -8.61 8.70 24.15
C THR A 183 -7.80 9.13 22.93
N VAL A 184 -6.96 10.16 23.11
CA VAL A 184 -5.94 10.59 22.16
C VAL A 184 -4.78 9.57 22.15
N HIS A 185 -4.44 9.09 20.95
CA HIS A 185 -3.29 8.29 20.49
C HIS A 185 -2.40 7.60 21.57
N LYS A 186 -2.52 6.27 21.72
CA LYS A 186 -1.54 5.46 22.48
C LYS A 186 -0.27 5.10 21.68
N GLU A 187 -0.28 5.22 20.36
CA GLU A 187 0.85 4.86 19.48
C GLU A 187 1.16 6.00 18.50
N LYS A 188 2.44 6.17 18.15
CA LYS A 188 2.89 7.22 17.22
C LYS A 188 2.48 6.83 15.79
N PRO A 189 1.81 7.72 15.03
CA PRO A 189 1.41 7.41 13.66
C PRO A 189 2.63 7.16 12.77
N LEU A 190 2.46 6.29 11.77
CA LEU A 190 3.48 5.94 10.77
C LEU A 190 3.83 7.14 9.89
N ALA A 191 2.81 7.91 9.50
CA ALA A 191 2.97 9.17 8.79
C ALA A 191 1.88 10.15 9.23
N HIS A 192 2.23 11.42 9.29
CA HIS A 192 1.31 12.49 9.64
C HIS A 192 1.73 13.78 8.92
N TRP A 193 0.90 14.25 8.01
CA TRP A 193 1.20 15.41 7.16
C TRP A 193 -0.10 16.06 6.64
N GLY A 194 0.02 17.23 5.99
CA GLY A 194 -1.10 17.97 5.42
C GLY A 194 -0.90 19.49 5.53
N GLN A 195 -1.72 20.27 4.83
CA GLN A 195 -1.64 21.73 4.86
C GLN A 195 -2.06 22.34 6.22
N GLN A 196 -2.94 21.64 6.95
CA GLN A 196 -3.52 22.08 8.21
C GLN A 196 -3.58 20.90 9.19
N ILE A 197 -2.44 20.58 9.82
CA ILE A 197 -2.35 19.51 10.83
C ILE A 197 -3.13 19.89 12.10
N GLY A 198 -3.83 18.93 12.69
CA GLY A 198 -4.56 19.05 13.95
C GLY A 198 -6.07 19.21 13.81
N LEU A 199 -6.64 18.95 12.62
CA LEU A 199 -8.08 18.91 12.39
C LEU A 199 -8.68 17.58 12.85
N ILE A 200 -8.03 16.44 12.62
CA ILE A 200 -8.47 15.14 13.10
C ILE A 200 -8.26 15.07 14.62
N ARG A 201 -9.36 15.01 15.38
CA ARG A 201 -9.37 14.99 16.85
C ARG A 201 -9.34 13.58 17.42
N ALA A 202 -10.06 12.67 16.78
CA ALA A 202 -10.14 11.28 17.21
C ALA A 202 -10.52 10.37 16.03
N VAL A 203 -10.03 9.13 16.07
CA VAL A 203 -10.45 8.06 15.16
C VAL A 203 -10.82 6.84 16.00
N THR A 204 -12.07 6.42 15.92
CA THR A 204 -12.62 5.28 16.65
C THR A 204 -12.95 4.14 15.69
N LEU A 205 -12.70 2.91 16.12
CA LEU A 205 -13.17 1.71 15.43
C LEU A 205 -14.12 0.98 16.37
N ALA A 206 -15.35 0.74 15.94
CA ALA A 206 -16.39 0.14 16.77
C ALA A 206 -16.98 -1.10 16.09
N ALA A 207 -17.39 -2.08 16.89
CA ALA A 207 -18.01 -3.32 16.44
C ALA A 207 -19.17 -3.67 17.39
N GLY A 208 -20.39 -3.70 16.86
CA GLY A 208 -21.60 -3.71 17.70
C GLY A 208 -21.66 -2.48 18.62
N ASP A 209 -21.86 -2.71 19.93
CA ASP A 209 -21.92 -1.66 20.96
C ASP A 209 -20.55 -1.29 21.52
N GLN A 210 -19.50 -2.06 21.20
CA GLN A 210 -18.15 -1.81 21.69
C GLN A 210 -17.47 -0.74 20.83
N ARG A 211 -17.05 0.36 21.48
CA ARG A 211 -16.13 1.35 20.89
C ARG A 211 -14.68 0.95 21.13
N ASP A 212 -13.81 1.46 20.26
CA ASP A 212 -12.36 1.30 20.31
C ASP A 212 -11.87 -0.16 20.30
N CYS A 213 -12.43 -0.95 19.38
CA CYS A 213 -12.03 -2.33 19.15
C CYS A 213 -10.60 -2.43 18.57
N GLU A 214 -9.81 -3.33 19.13
CA GLU A 214 -8.52 -3.80 18.57
C GLU A 214 -8.66 -5.17 17.88
N LEU A 215 -9.84 -5.80 18.02
CA LEU A 215 -10.18 -7.10 17.47
C LEU A 215 -11.55 -7.02 16.80
N LEU A 216 -11.62 -7.44 15.54
CA LEU A 216 -12.85 -7.54 14.77
C LEU A 216 -13.10 -8.99 14.35
N GLU A 217 -14.37 -9.40 14.32
CA GLU A 217 -14.76 -10.68 13.74
C GLU A 217 -15.13 -10.52 12.26
N TRP A 218 -14.80 -11.52 11.44
CA TRP A 218 -15.24 -11.57 10.03
C TRP A 218 -16.77 -11.58 9.94
N GLY A 219 -17.32 -10.82 9.00
CA GLY A 219 -18.76 -10.67 8.78
C GLY A 219 -19.47 -9.77 9.79
N GLN A 220 -18.78 -9.30 10.84
CA GLN A 220 -19.35 -8.37 11.81
C GLN A 220 -19.57 -6.99 11.18
N ARG A 221 -20.65 -6.31 11.57
CA ARG A 221 -20.86 -4.91 11.20
C ARG A 221 -19.98 -3.99 12.05
N CYS A 222 -19.19 -3.17 11.37
CA CYS A 222 -18.20 -2.28 11.96
C CYS A 222 -18.49 -0.82 11.60
N ARG A 223 -17.99 0.08 12.43
CA ARG A 223 -18.08 1.53 12.26
C ARG A 223 -16.72 2.17 12.48
N ILE A 224 -16.31 3.03 11.56
CA ILE A 224 -15.16 3.92 11.73
C ILE A 224 -15.71 5.32 11.96
N GLY A 225 -15.43 5.89 13.13
CA GLY A 225 -15.77 7.27 13.47
C GLY A 225 -14.54 8.16 13.36
N ILE A 226 -14.64 9.25 12.61
CA ILE A 226 -13.58 10.26 12.48
C ILE A 226 -14.13 11.58 12.98
N ARG A 227 -13.58 12.06 14.09
CA ARG A 227 -13.92 13.36 14.66
C ARG A 227 -12.98 14.42 14.12
N VAL A 228 -13.54 15.49 13.57
CA VAL A 228 -12.83 16.52 12.81
C VAL A 228 -13.23 17.90 13.31
N LEU A 229 -12.25 18.77 13.54
CA LEU A 229 -12.43 20.21 13.62
C LEU A 229 -12.52 20.75 12.19
N LEU A 230 -13.62 21.42 11.83
CA LEU A 230 -13.79 21.97 10.50
C LEU A 230 -12.75 23.08 10.23
N PRO A 231 -12.08 23.06 9.05
CA PRO A 231 -11.00 24.00 8.75
C PRO A 231 -11.50 25.45 8.67
N PRO A 232 -10.60 26.46 8.83
CA PRO A 232 -10.97 27.87 8.75
C PRO A 232 -11.60 28.27 7.42
N ASP A 233 -11.19 27.63 6.32
CA ASP A 233 -11.71 27.81 4.97
C ASP A 233 -12.74 26.73 4.58
N TYR A 234 -13.45 26.17 5.57
CA TYR A 234 -14.49 25.16 5.35
C TYR A 234 -15.54 25.63 4.32
N ALA A 235 -15.75 24.76 3.32
CA ALA A 235 -16.80 24.88 2.32
C ALA A 235 -17.42 23.49 2.11
N PRO A 236 -18.74 23.29 2.32
CA PRO A 236 -19.41 21.99 2.19
C PRO A 236 -19.15 21.29 0.85
N GLU A 237 -19.00 22.08 -0.21
CA GLU A 237 -18.86 21.61 -1.59
C GLU A 237 -17.51 20.93 -1.81
N SER A 238 -16.48 21.30 -1.05
CA SER A 238 -15.11 20.79 -1.21
C SER A 238 -14.60 19.98 -0.03
N PHE A 239 -15.20 20.14 1.15
CA PHE A 239 -14.77 19.42 2.35
C PHE A 239 -15.14 17.94 2.27
N ARG A 240 -14.15 17.06 2.43
CA ARG A 240 -14.36 15.61 2.48
C ARG A 240 -13.56 14.98 3.60
N VAL A 241 -14.06 13.85 4.09
CA VAL A 241 -13.35 13.00 5.06
C VAL A 241 -13.24 11.62 4.46
N ALA A 242 -12.07 11.00 4.60
CA ALA A 242 -11.80 9.68 4.06
C ALA A 242 -11.10 8.79 5.08
N PHE A 243 -11.22 7.48 4.87
CA PHE A 243 -10.44 6.47 5.58
C PHE A 243 -9.86 5.46 4.59
N SER A 244 -8.78 4.83 5.02
CA SER A 244 -8.29 3.60 4.40
C SER A 244 -7.96 2.56 5.45
N ILE A 245 -8.13 1.29 5.08
CA ILE A 245 -7.64 0.12 5.81
C ILE A 245 -6.49 -0.47 5.02
N LYS A 246 -5.31 -0.56 5.65
CA LYS A 246 -4.11 -1.13 5.05
C LYS A 246 -3.66 -2.40 5.74
N ASP A 247 -3.04 -3.30 4.97
CA ASP A 247 -2.25 -4.41 5.54
C ASP A 247 -0.91 -3.90 6.11
N LEU A 248 -0.19 -4.74 6.85
CA LEU A 248 1.12 -4.37 7.41
C LEU A 248 2.22 -4.13 6.36
N ARG A 249 1.96 -4.40 5.07
CA ARG A 249 2.86 -4.09 3.95
C ARG A 249 2.56 -2.72 3.34
N GLY A 250 1.48 -2.07 3.77
CA GLY A 250 1.06 -0.75 3.34
C GLY A 250 0.18 -0.75 2.09
N HIS A 251 -0.39 -1.89 1.70
CA HIS A 251 -1.38 -1.95 0.62
C HIS A 251 -2.75 -1.48 1.11
N ASP A 252 -3.39 -0.60 0.36
CA ASP A 252 -4.78 -0.21 0.56
C ASP A 252 -5.72 -1.37 0.21
N ILE A 253 -6.48 -1.83 1.20
CA ILE A 253 -7.44 -2.94 1.05
C ILE A 253 -8.87 -2.41 0.91
N VAL A 254 -9.22 -1.42 1.72
CA VAL A 254 -10.50 -0.71 1.68
C VAL A 254 -10.19 0.77 1.72
N VAL A 255 -10.74 1.54 0.78
CA VAL A 255 -10.64 3.00 0.75
C VAL A 255 -12.04 3.55 0.56
N SER A 256 -12.41 4.56 1.34
CA SER A 256 -13.66 5.29 1.10
C SER A 256 -13.56 6.72 1.57
N SER A 257 -14.26 7.60 0.85
CA SER A 257 -14.43 9.02 1.15
C SER A 257 -15.92 9.37 1.22
N THR A 258 -16.25 10.41 1.97
CA THR A 258 -17.57 11.04 1.89
C THR A 258 -17.92 11.50 0.46
N ASP A 259 -16.90 11.70 -0.39
CA ASP A 259 -17.07 12.05 -1.81
C ASP A 259 -17.62 10.91 -2.67
N ASP A 260 -17.47 9.65 -2.23
CA ASP A 260 -18.01 8.48 -2.94
C ASP A 260 -19.54 8.44 -2.90
N SER A 261 -20.14 9.25 -2.03
CA SER A 261 -21.58 9.41 -1.89
C SER A 261 -22.00 10.77 -2.43
N SER A 262 -23.22 10.87 -2.95
CA SER A 262 -23.85 12.15 -3.30
C SER A 262 -24.28 12.97 -2.08
N THR A 263 -23.81 12.62 -0.87
CA THR A 263 -24.18 13.26 0.38
C THR A 263 -23.25 14.43 0.66
N THR A 264 -23.81 15.64 0.74
CA THR A 264 -23.05 16.82 1.14
C THR A 264 -23.09 17.01 2.66
N PRO A 265 -22.06 17.65 3.25
CA PRO A 265 -22.10 18.06 4.64
C PRO A 265 -23.32 18.95 4.95
N PRO A 266 -23.92 18.86 6.15
CA PRO A 266 -25.07 19.67 6.52
C PRO A 266 -24.81 21.19 6.41
N ALA A 267 -25.80 21.93 5.90
CA ALA A 267 -25.68 23.37 5.65
C ALA A 267 -25.46 24.24 6.90
N HIS A 268 -25.76 23.72 8.10
CA HIS A 268 -25.59 24.45 9.35
C HIS A 268 -24.17 24.34 9.95
N TRP A 269 -23.30 23.53 9.34
CA TRP A 269 -21.90 23.42 9.76
C TRP A 269 -21.12 24.67 9.40
N SER A 270 -20.20 25.07 10.27
CA SER A 270 -19.37 26.26 10.09
C SER A 270 -17.94 26.00 10.55
N ALA A 271 -17.00 26.76 9.97
CA ALA A 271 -15.58 26.68 10.30
C ALA A 271 -15.34 26.72 11.82
N GLY A 272 -14.45 25.85 12.31
CA GLY A 272 -14.15 25.72 13.73
C GLY A 272 -15.15 24.91 14.57
N ALA A 273 -16.25 24.42 13.99
CA ALA A 273 -17.09 23.42 14.66
C ALA A 273 -16.40 22.06 14.69
N GLU A 274 -16.65 21.28 15.74
CA GLU A 274 -16.20 19.89 15.84
C GLU A 274 -17.35 18.96 15.45
N VAL A 275 -17.08 18.07 14.49
CA VAL A 275 -18.07 17.17 13.89
C VAL A 275 -17.54 15.73 13.89
N GLU A 276 -18.43 14.75 13.82
CA GLU A 276 -18.07 13.33 13.73
C GLU A 276 -18.69 12.73 12.47
N ILE A 277 -17.84 12.08 11.66
CA ILE A 277 -18.24 11.38 10.44
C ILE A 277 -18.12 9.88 10.72
N GLU A 278 -19.16 9.13 10.42
CA GLU A 278 -19.20 7.68 10.66
C GLU A 278 -19.33 6.90 9.35
N PHE A 279 -18.43 5.94 9.14
CA PHE A 279 -18.45 5.00 8.03
C PHE A 279 -18.82 3.61 8.54
N ALA A 280 -19.94 3.06 8.05
CA ALA A 280 -20.44 1.75 8.48
C ALA A 280 -20.32 0.72 7.36
N PHE A 281 -19.75 -0.45 7.67
CA PHE A 281 -19.54 -1.53 6.69
C PHE A 281 -19.63 -2.92 7.34
N GLU A 282 -19.84 -3.95 6.52
CA GLU A 282 -19.68 -5.34 6.94
C GLU A 282 -18.20 -5.74 6.76
N ASN A 283 -17.58 -6.28 7.80
CA ASN A 283 -16.17 -6.63 7.78
C ASN A 283 -15.89 -7.84 6.89
N GLY A 284 -15.43 -7.60 5.66
CA GLY A 284 -14.96 -8.63 4.74
C GLY A 284 -13.46 -8.96 4.87
N LEU A 285 -12.71 -8.32 5.76
CA LEU A 285 -11.26 -8.55 5.89
C LEU A 285 -10.97 -9.98 6.36
N VAL A 286 -9.99 -10.63 5.76
CA VAL A 286 -9.56 -11.99 6.17
C VAL A 286 -8.74 -11.91 7.46
N GLU A 287 -8.50 -13.05 8.11
CA GLU A 287 -7.68 -13.12 9.32
C GLU A 287 -6.30 -12.49 9.11
N GLY A 288 -5.95 -11.53 9.96
CA GLY A 288 -4.75 -10.74 9.77
C GLY A 288 -4.64 -9.54 10.70
N LYS A 289 -3.62 -8.72 10.45
CA LYS A 289 -3.37 -7.46 11.14
C LYS A 289 -3.44 -6.31 10.14
N TYR A 290 -4.11 -5.25 10.54
CA TYR A 290 -4.42 -4.11 9.71
C TYR A 290 -4.22 -2.82 10.50
N PHE A 291 -4.16 -1.70 9.78
CA PHE A 291 -4.18 -0.38 10.38
C PHE A 291 -5.03 0.59 9.58
N LEU A 292 -5.53 1.60 10.29
CA LEU A 292 -6.35 2.67 9.74
C LEU A 292 -5.49 3.85 9.28
N VAL A 293 -5.95 4.46 8.22
CA VAL A 293 -5.60 5.80 7.77
C VAL A 293 -6.84 6.67 7.92
N ALA A 294 -6.67 7.91 8.36
CA ALA A 294 -7.72 8.92 8.35
C ALA A 294 -7.21 10.17 7.63
N ALA A 295 -8.09 10.77 6.82
CA ALA A 295 -7.76 11.95 6.05
C ALA A 295 -8.91 12.97 6.03
N VAL A 296 -8.53 14.24 6.01
CA VAL A 296 -9.39 15.40 5.76
C VAL A 296 -8.93 16.05 4.48
N GLU A 297 -9.83 16.14 3.52
CA GLU A 297 -9.55 16.44 2.12
C GLU A 297 -10.26 17.72 1.69
N LYS A 298 -9.66 18.42 0.73
CA LYS A 298 -10.23 19.53 -0.02
C LYS A 298 -10.33 19.11 -1.49
N ARG A 299 -11.56 18.90 -1.97
CA ARG A 299 -11.85 18.50 -3.35
C ARG A 299 -12.54 19.64 -4.09
N THR A 300 -11.73 20.52 -4.68
CA THR A 300 -12.21 21.62 -5.56
C THR A 300 -12.04 21.31 -7.05
N GLY A 301 -11.41 20.20 -7.39
CA GLY A 301 -11.08 19.79 -8.75
C GLY A 301 -10.64 18.32 -8.81
N PRO A 302 -10.01 17.89 -9.92
CA PRO A 302 -9.63 16.50 -10.13
C PRO A 302 -8.49 16.04 -9.20
N VAL A 303 -7.69 16.98 -8.70
CA VAL A 303 -6.61 16.70 -7.75
C VAL A 303 -7.14 16.83 -6.32
N VAL A 304 -6.94 15.79 -5.51
CA VAL A 304 -7.26 15.81 -4.09
C VAL A 304 -6.15 16.53 -3.33
N GLU A 305 -6.52 17.59 -2.62
CA GLU A 305 -5.63 18.24 -1.65
C GLU A 305 -5.95 17.73 -0.25
N TYR A 306 -4.93 17.57 0.61
CA TYR A 306 -5.12 17.12 1.98
C TYR A 306 -4.92 18.27 2.97
N TYR A 307 -5.97 18.58 3.73
CA TYR A 307 -5.81 19.37 4.94
C TYR A 307 -4.98 18.58 5.95
N GLU A 308 -5.32 17.31 6.16
CA GLU A 308 -4.59 16.44 7.08
C GLU A 308 -4.70 14.97 6.65
N TYR A 309 -3.62 14.22 6.83
CA TYR A 309 -3.52 12.79 6.56
C TYR A 309 -2.73 12.13 7.68
N ILE A 310 -3.30 11.08 8.28
CA ILE A 310 -2.69 10.30 9.37
C ILE A 310 -2.71 8.83 9.00
N GLU A 311 -1.52 8.25 8.79
CA GLU A 311 -1.31 6.83 8.53
C GLU A 311 -0.93 6.09 9.81
N GLY A 312 -1.54 4.94 10.06
CA GLY A 312 -1.32 4.19 11.31
C GLY A 312 -1.99 4.87 12.50
N VAL A 313 -3.18 5.46 12.30
CA VAL A 313 -3.93 6.13 13.37
C VAL A 313 -4.48 5.15 14.40
N ARG A 314 -4.70 3.88 13.99
CA ARG A 314 -5.14 2.78 14.84
C ARG A 314 -4.77 1.44 14.21
N TYR A 315 -4.40 0.46 15.04
CA TYR A 315 -4.14 -0.92 14.62
C TYR A 315 -5.23 -1.84 15.14
N PHE A 316 -5.54 -2.89 14.37
CA PHE A 316 -6.48 -3.91 14.79
C PHE A 316 -6.16 -5.27 14.13
N SER A 317 -6.68 -6.33 14.73
CA SER A 317 -6.62 -7.69 14.21
C SER A 317 -8.01 -8.16 13.79
N VAL A 318 -8.05 -9.03 12.79
CA VAL A 318 -9.28 -9.70 12.37
C VAL A 318 -9.16 -11.19 12.65
N ILE A 319 -10.23 -11.77 13.20
CA ILE A 319 -10.37 -13.20 13.46
C ILE A 319 -11.60 -13.75 12.75
N SER A 320 -11.59 -15.04 12.43
CA SER A 320 -12.76 -15.72 11.89
C SER A 320 -12.92 -17.11 12.50
N PRO A 321 -14.15 -17.59 12.75
CA PRO A 321 -14.37 -18.98 13.13
C PRO A 321 -14.05 -19.97 11.99
N VAL A 322 -14.01 -19.49 10.74
CA VAL A 322 -13.71 -20.30 9.55
C VAL A 322 -12.51 -19.71 8.83
N ARG A 323 -11.63 -20.58 8.34
CA ARG A 323 -10.46 -20.12 7.58
C ARG A 323 -10.87 -19.57 6.23
N HIS A 324 -10.70 -18.26 6.05
CA HIS A 324 -10.84 -17.58 4.76
C HIS A 324 -9.47 -17.51 4.06
N PHE A 325 -9.48 -17.41 2.72
CA PHE A 325 -8.27 -17.26 1.92
C PHE A 325 -8.30 -15.91 1.19
N GLY A 326 -7.15 -15.25 1.08
CA GLY A 326 -7.02 -13.92 0.49
C GLY A 326 -6.76 -12.84 1.54
N ILE A 327 -7.09 -11.59 1.20
CA ILE A 327 -6.90 -10.41 2.08
C ILE A 327 -8.24 -9.75 2.40
N TYR A 328 -9.17 -9.78 1.44
CA TYR A 328 -10.55 -9.33 1.57
C TYR A 328 -11.47 -10.33 0.87
N GLN A 329 -12.56 -10.71 1.52
CA GLN A 329 -13.57 -11.59 0.98
C GLN A 329 -14.95 -10.94 1.17
N PRO A 330 -15.62 -10.52 0.08
CA PRO A 330 -16.98 -10.03 0.17
C PRO A 330 -17.93 -11.16 0.57
N LYS A 331 -19.17 -10.82 0.91
CA LYS A 331 -20.23 -11.81 1.09
C LYS A 331 -20.49 -12.52 -0.25
N ILE A 332 -20.31 -13.85 -0.27
CA ILE A 332 -20.52 -14.69 -1.46
C ILE A 332 -21.69 -15.62 -1.21
N GLU A 333 -22.67 -15.61 -2.12
CA GLU A 333 -23.78 -16.55 -2.14
C GLU A 333 -23.53 -17.64 -3.19
N HIS A 334 -23.92 -18.88 -2.90
CA HIS A 334 -23.82 -19.99 -3.84
C HIS A 334 -25.08 -20.86 -3.78
N VAL A 335 -25.36 -21.54 -4.88
CA VAL A 335 -26.51 -22.43 -5.00
C VAL A 335 -26.07 -23.71 -5.67
N PHE A 336 -26.39 -24.86 -5.08
CA PHE A 336 -26.17 -26.16 -5.73
C PHE A 336 -27.30 -26.41 -6.74
N LYS A 337 -26.95 -26.69 -7.99
CA LYS A 337 -27.90 -27.07 -9.04
C LYS A 337 -27.60 -28.49 -9.49
N GLU A 338 -28.57 -29.38 -9.37
CA GLU A 338 -28.50 -30.72 -9.98
C GLU A 338 -28.90 -30.59 -11.46
N LEU A 339 -28.04 -31.08 -12.36
CA LEU A 339 -28.34 -31.13 -13.78
C LEU A 339 -29.15 -32.40 -14.11
N PRO A 340 -30.11 -32.34 -15.05
CA PRO A 340 -30.80 -33.54 -15.49
C PRO A 340 -29.80 -34.57 -16.01
N ARG A 341 -29.99 -35.85 -15.66
CA ARG A 341 -29.25 -36.95 -16.28
C ARG A 341 -29.70 -37.05 -17.75
N VAL A 342 -28.77 -36.91 -18.68
CA VAL A 342 -28.98 -37.09 -20.13
C VAL A 342 -29.23 -38.56 -20.45
#